data_AF-A0A9P7YG80-F1
#
_entry.id   AF-A0A9P7YG80-F1
#
_cell.length_a   1.000
_cell.length_b   1.000
_cell.length_c   1.000
_cell.angle_alpha   90.00
_cell.angle_beta   90.00
_cell.angle_gamma   90.00
#
_symmetry.space_group_name_H-M   'P 1'
#
loop_
_entity.id
_entity.type
_entity.pdbx_description
1 polymer ?
#
loop_
_entity_poly.entity_id
_entity_poly.type
_entity_poly.pdbx_seq_one_letter_code
_entity_poly.pdbx_strand_id
1 'polypeptide(L)'
;MVEIFVLFISDFELQNDNGTKIERNDEPLQPGSYYINATSPFSVNNEPWLVRTISYATGTRVKSFCDSIRSRDRRCVISGEKVDECLDDWTGFEAAHIFPLAYTGYWTKYGYDRWITIRPEIGGSINSVQNGMLLDSTIHQLFNSYNLSINPDDNYKIVVFSSDRKGLAGKYLDQEFLNNPQRPVDQLLRWHFRQAVLANMRGTGEPRFEHDFPPGSDIVGDILQGPKPVERMEFELFNRLAAHVYVCNASST
;
A
#
# COMPACT_ATOMS: atom_id res chain seq x y z
N MET A 1 -8.49 12.30 6.26
CA MET A 1 -7.30 11.60 6.81
C MET A 1 -7.40 11.46 8.33
N VAL A 2 -7.61 12.54 9.10
CA VAL A 2 -7.71 12.48 10.58
C VAL A 2 -8.76 11.47 11.06
N GLU A 3 -9.94 11.46 10.42
CA GLU A 3 -11.05 10.55 10.71
C GLU A 3 -10.75 9.06 10.44
N ILE A 4 -9.60 8.73 9.84
CA ILE A 4 -9.16 7.35 9.69
C ILE A 4 -8.54 6.83 11.00
N PHE A 5 -7.77 7.67 11.70
CA PHE A 5 -7.05 7.28 12.92
C PHE A 5 -7.67 7.84 14.21
N VAL A 6 -8.60 8.80 14.12
CA VAL A 6 -9.41 9.29 15.24
C VAL A 6 -10.89 9.11 14.91
N LEU A 7 -11.65 8.59 15.88
CA LEU A 7 -13.09 8.37 15.81
C LEU A 7 -13.81 9.48 16.56
N PHE A 8 -14.46 10.36 15.80
CA PHE A 8 -15.20 11.49 16.34
C PHE A 8 -16.68 11.19 16.49
N ILE A 9 -17.30 11.80 17.51
CA ILE A 9 -18.75 11.79 17.74
C ILE A 9 -19.38 13.13 17.34
N SER A 10 -18.57 14.19 17.29
CA SER A 10 -18.94 15.55 16.87
C SER A 10 -17.92 16.07 15.85
N ASP A 11 -18.17 17.24 15.28
CA ASP A 11 -17.16 17.95 14.50
C ASP A 11 -15.91 18.23 15.34
N PHE A 12 -14.79 18.37 14.64
CA PHE A 12 -13.50 18.76 15.21
C PHE A 12 -12.88 19.91 14.41
N GLU A 13 -11.99 20.65 15.06
CA GLU A 13 -11.13 21.63 14.42
C GLU A 13 -9.67 21.31 14.70
N LEU A 14 -8.80 21.72 13.78
CA LEU A 14 -7.35 21.65 13.97
C LEU A 14 -6.86 23.02 14.42
N GLN A 15 -6.01 23.05 15.45
CA GLN A 15 -5.34 24.28 15.91
C GLN A 15 -3.83 24.09 15.88
N ASN A 16 -3.07 25.15 15.63
CA ASN A 16 -1.62 25.15 15.85
C ASN A 16 -1.26 25.45 17.31
N ASP A 17 0.03 25.47 17.62
CA ASP A 17 0.58 25.82 18.94
C ASP A 17 0.14 27.18 19.49
N ASN A 18 -0.25 28.11 18.62
CA ASN A 18 -0.73 29.43 19.02
C ASN A 18 -2.26 29.46 19.25
N GLY A 19 -2.93 28.30 19.25
CA GLY A 19 -4.39 28.20 19.35
C GLY A 19 -5.13 28.76 18.12
N THR A 20 -4.42 29.02 17.02
CA THR A 20 -5.04 29.51 15.79
C THR A 20 -5.68 28.35 15.06
N LYS A 21 -6.98 28.48 14.76
CA LYS A 21 -7.70 27.53 13.94
C LYS A 21 -7.08 27.42 12.56
N ILE A 22 -6.83 26.20 12.14
CA ILE A 22 -6.33 25.84 10.82
C ILE A 22 -7.52 25.48 9.95
N GLU A 23 -7.79 26.33 8.97
CA GLU A 23 -8.88 26.09 8.02
C GLU A 23 -8.55 24.94 7.08
N ARG A 24 -9.58 24.19 6.70
CA ARG A 24 -9.45 23.11 5.73
C ARG A 24 -9.29 23.71 4.34
N ASN A 25 -8.09 23.60 3.76
CA ASN A 25 -7.78 24.06 2.41
C ASN A 25 -6.76 23.11 1.76
N ASP A 26 -6.35 23.43 0.53
CA ASP A 26 -5.39 22.63 -0.24
C ASP A 26 -3.93 22.99 0.05
N GLU A 27 -3.68 23.96 0.93
CA GLU A 27 -2.32 24.39 1.27
C GLU A 27 -1.63 23.36 2.17
N PRO A 28 -0.35 23.05 1.92
CA PRO A 28 0.41 22.18 2.80
C PRO A 28 0.48 22.73 4.23
N LEU A 29 0.19 21.86 5.20
CA LEU A 29 0.45 22.18 6.60
C LEU A 29 1.94 22.45 6.80
N GLN A 30 2.24 23.54 7.49
CA GLN A 30 3.61 23.87 7.85
C GLN A 30 4.14 22.90 8.93
N PRO A 31 5.45 22.62 8.99
CA PRO A 31 6.01 21.85 10.08
C PRO A 31 5.69 22.49 11.44
N GLY A 32 5.15 21.72 12.38
CA GLY A 32 4.75 22.21 13.69
C GLY A 32 3.89 21.21 14.46
N SER A 33 3.50 21.59 15.67
CA SER A 33 2.57 20.83 16.47
C SER A 33 1.14 21.32 16.22
N TYR A 34 0.24 20.34 16.10
CA TYR A 34 -1.17 20.58 15.82
C TYR A 34 -2.03 19.79 16.79
N TYR A 35 -3.12 20.42 17.23
CA TYR A 35 -4.04 19.88 18.20
C TYR A 35 -5.41 19.67 17.56
N ILE A 36 -5.96 18.49 17.79
CA ILE A 36 -7.34 18.16 17.45
C ILE A 36 -8.21 18.65 18.62
N ASN A 37 -9.02 19.67 18.38
CA ASN A 37 -9.99 20.17 19.33
C ASN A 37 -11.40 19.72 18.93
N ALA A 38 -12.14 19.14 19.86
CA ALA A 38 -13.51 18.70 19.65
C ALA A 38 -14.32 18.93 20.92
N THR A 39 -15.59 19.29 20.77
CA THR A 39 -16.50 19.55 21.90
C THR A 39 -16.91 18.29 22.64
N SER A 40 -16.90 17.15 21.95
CA SER A 40 -17.25 15.84 22.52
C SER A 40 -16.02 14.95 22.61
N PRO A 41 -15.99 14.00 23.56
CA PRO A 41 -14.94 12.98 23.62
C PRO A 41 -14.81 12.24 22.29
N PHE A 42 -13.57 11.93 21.93
CA PHE A 42 -13.22 11.10 20.78
C PHE A 42 -12.26 10.00 21.22
N SER A 43 -12.09 8.99 20.39
CA SER A 43 -11.17 7.88 20.65
C SER A 43 -10.22 7.69 19.48
N VAL A 44 -9.04 7.12 19.75
CA VAL A 44 -8.13 6.71 18.70
C VAL A 44 -8.64 5.41 18.10
N ASN A 45 -8.65 5.32 16.77
CA ASN A 45 -9.03 4.11 16.07
C ASN A 45 -8.02 2.98 16.37
N ASN A 46 -8.48 1.90 16.98
CA ASN A 46 -7.66 0.74 17.36
C ASN A 46 -7.66 -0.41 16.32
N GLU A 47 -8.19 -0.18 15.12
CA GLU A 47 -8.15 -1.16 14.02
C GLU A 47 -6.72 -1.60 13.69
N PRO A 48 -6.38 -2.90 13.70
CA PRO A 48 -5.04 -3.33 13.34
C PRO A 48 -4.76 -3.01 11.86
N TRP A 49 -3.54 -2.54 11.56
CA TRP A 49 -3.06 -2.54 10.17
C TRP A 49 -2.34 -3.86 9.90
N LEU A 50 -2.34 -4.28 8.63
CA LEU A 50 -1.63 -5.45 8.16
C LEU A 50 -0.18 -5.10 7.88
N VAL A 51 0.73 -5.65 8.70
CA VAL A 51 2.18 -5.45 8.59
C VAL A 51 2.65 -5.81 7.20
N ARG A 52 3.42 -4.94 6.58
CA ARG A 52 3.91 -5.17 5.22
C ARG A 52 5.38 -4.83 5.14
N THR A 53 6.11 -5.66 4.40
CA THR A 53 7.52 -5.41 4.10
C THR A 53 7.81 -5.60 2.62
N ILE A 54 9.01 -5.17 2.24
CA ILE A 54 9.67 -5.49 0.99
C ILE A 54 9.97 -6.99 1.00
N SER A 55 9.17 -7.76 0.25
CA SER A 55 9.41 -9.18 0.02
C SER A 55 8.94 -9.48 -1.41
N TYR A 56 9.92 -9.79 -2.27
CA TYR A 56 9.68 -10.08 -3.67
C TYR A 56 9.14 -11.50 -3.80
N ALA A 57 7.85 -11.64 -4.07
CA ALA A 57 7.25 -12.93 -4.36
C ALA A 57 7.72 -13.41 -5.74
N THR A 58 8.50 -14.48 -5.79
CA THR A 58 8.94 -15.12 -7.04
C THR A 58 8.15 -16.41 -7.30
N GLY A 59 7.49 -16.55 -8.47
CA GLY A 59 6.75 -17.76 -8.80
C GLY A 59 5.91 -17.67 -10.08
N THR A 60 5.42 -18.81 -10.56
CA THR A 60 4.66 -18.89 -11.83
C THR A 60 3.34 -18.12 -11.79
N ARG A 61 2.64 -18.12 -10.64
CA ARG A 61 1.43 -17.31 -10.42
C ARG A 61 1.68 -15.81 -10.57
N VAL A 62 2.87 -15.36 -10.21
CA VAL A 62 3.25 -13.96 -10.24
C VAL A 62 3.62 -13.52 -11.65
N LYS A 63 4.07 -14.45 -12.52
CA LYS A 63 4.48 -14.12 -13.89
C LYS A 63 3.33 -13.53 -14.73
N SER A 64 2.16 -14.17 -14.77
CA SER A 64 1.02 -13.67 -15.57
C SER A 64 0.52 -12.32 -15.06
N PHE A 65 0.52 -12.12 -13.74
CA PHE A 65 0.25 -10.83 -13.12
C PHE A 65 1.26 -9.77 -13.56
N CYS A 66 2.56 -10.05 -13.44
CA CYS A 66 3.62 -9.14 -13.86
C CYS A 66 3.51 -8.76 -15.34
N ASP A 67 3.28 -9.75 -16.21
CA ASP A 67 3.14 -9.53 -17.66
C ASP A 67 1.94 -8.63 -17.97
N SER A 68 0.80 -8.86 -17.28
CA SER A 68 -0.41 -8.04 -17.44
C SER A 68 -0.19 -6.60 -16.99
N ILE A 69 0.49 -6.40 -15.85
CA ILE A 69 0.80 -5.07 -15.30
C ILE A 69 1.77 -4.32 -16.20
N ARG A 70 2.85 -4.97 -16.63
CA ARG A 70 3.85 -4.40 -17.56
C ARG A 70 3.23 -3.96 -18.87
N SER A 71 2.38 -4.80 -19.45
CA SER A 71 1.64 -4.51 -20.68
C SER A 71 0.70 -3.31 -20.51
N ARG A 72 -0.01 -3.22 -19.38
CA ARG A 72 -0.97 -2.14 -19.09
C ARG A 72 -0.30 -0.79 -18.85
N ASP A 73 0.75 -0.75 -18.02
CA ASP A 73 1.22 0.51 -17.43
C ASP A 73 2.32 1.17 -18.26
N ARG A 74 3.34 0.39 -18.69
CA ARG A 74 4.54 0.87 -19.41
C ARG A 74 5.23 2.11 -18.79
N ARG A 75 4.96 2.40 -17.52
CA ARG A 75 5.54 3.51 -16.75
C ARG A 75 5.38 3.22 -15.26
N CYS A 76 6.18 3.84 -14.42
CA CYS A 76 5.87 3.90 -13.00
C CYS A 76 4.59 4.73 -12.83
N VAL A 77 3.54 4.11 -12.29
CA VAL A 77 2.22 4.75 -12.13
C VAL A 77 2.28 5.99 -11.22
N ILE A 78 3.15 5.99 -10.22
CA ILE A 78 3.23 7.05 -9.21
C ILE A 78 4.14 8.21 -9.65
N SER A 79 5.29 7.94 -10.27
CA SER A 79 6.20 9.01 -10.74
C SER A 79 5.89 9.49 -12.16
N GLY A 80 5.20 8.67 -12.95
CA GLY A 80 4.99 8.89 -14.39
C GLY A 80 6.20 8.53 -15.27
N GLU A 81 7.29 8.06 -14.68
CA GLU A 81 8.52 7.70 -15.40
C GLU A 81 8.26 6.53 -16.35
N LYS A 82 8.46 6.77 -17.65
CA LYS A 82 8.19 5.78 -18.70
C LYS A 82 9.26 4.70 -18.74
N VAL A 83 8.83 3.49 -19.07
CA VAL A 83 9.74 2.41 -19.47
C VAL A 83 10.29 2.73 -20.86
N ASP A 84 11.55 2.39 -21.12
CA ASP A 84 12.11 2.51 -22.47
C ASP A 84 11.42 1.52 -23.42
N GLU A 85 10.53 2.04 -24.26
CA GLU A 85 9.72 1.25 -25.18
C GLU A 85 10.55 0.54 -26.26
N CYS A 86 11.74 1.05 -26.58
CA CYS A 86 12.54 0.50 -27.68
C CYS A 86 13.25 -0.80 -27.30
N LEU A 87 13.50 -1.03 -26.01
CA LEU A 87 14.31 -2.14 -25.51
C LEU A 87 13.51 -3.20 -24.74
N ASP A 88 12.24 -2.92 -24.42
CA ASP A 88 11.44 -3.69 -23.46
C ASP A 88 12.22 -3.94 -22.15
N ASP A 89 12.99 -2.92 -21.72
CA ASP A 89 13.86 -3.00 -20.57
C ASP A 89 13.09 -2.61 -19.30
N TRP A 90 12.76 -3.62 -18.51
CA TRP A 90 12.05 -3.48 -17.24
C TRP A 90 12.99 -3.18 -16.07
N THR A 91 14.28 -2.94 -16.32
CA THR A 91 15.27 -2.64 -15.28
C THR A 91 14.82 -1.44 -14.44
N GLY A 92 14.77 -1.61 -13.12
CA GLY A 92 14.27 -0.58 -12.21
C GLY A 92 12.76 -0.55 -12.02
N PHE A 93 11.98 -1.36 -12.74
CA PHE A 93 10.52 -1.41 -12.64
C PHE A 93 9.98 -2.76 -12.14
N GLU A 94 9.00 -2.70 -11.24
CA GLU A 94 8.45 -3.85 -10.56
C GLU A 94 6.92 -3.80 -10.53
N ALA A 95 6.28 -4.95 -10.76
CA ALA A 95 4.84 -5.07 -10.58
C ALA A 95 4.52 -5.25 -9.09
N ALA A 96 3.83 -4.26 -8.53
CA ALA A 96 3.47 -4.20 -7.14
C ALA A 96 2.00 -4.59 -6.96
N HIS A 97 1.71 -5.57 -6.10
CA HIS A 97 0.34 -5.76 -5.61
C HIS A 97 -0.06 -4.60 -4.69
N ILE A 98 -1.33 -4.20 -4.72
CA ILE A 98 -1.88 -3.23 -3.78
C ILE A 98 -2.22 -3.92 -2.47
N PHE A 99 -3.05 -4.96 -2.55
CA PHE A 99 -3.29 -5.90 -1.46
C PHE A 99 -2.28 -7.04 -1.56
N PRO A 100 -1.43 -7.26 -0.55
CA PRO A 100 -0.29 -8.18 -0.65
C PRO A 100 -0.70 -9.65 -0.64
N LEU A 101 0.06 -10.48 -1.37
CA LEU A 101 -0.16 -11.93 -1.46
C LEU A 101 -0.07 -12.64 -0.11
N ALA A 102 0.78 -12.17 0.80
CA ALA A 102 0.92 -12.69 2.16
C ALA A 102 -0.42 -12.77 2.91
N TYR A 103 -1.37 -11.90 2.57
CA TYR A 103 -2.68 -11.85 3.21
C TYR A 103 -3.81 -12.43 2.35
N THR A 104 -3.50 -13.39 1.47
CA THR A 104 -4.53 -14.12 0.69
C THR A 104 -5.62 -14.74 1.57
N GLY A 105 -5.29 -15.25 2.75
CA GLY A 105 -6.29 -15.75 3.70
C GLY A 105 -7.25 -14.65 4.20
N TYR A 106 -6.71 -13.45 4.49
CA TYR A 106 -7.50 -12.28 4.88
C TYR A 106 -8.37 -11.78 3.72
N TRP A 107 -7.79 -11.72 2.53
CA TRP A 107 -8.47 -11.39 1.27
C TRP A 107 -9.73 -12.25 1.08
N THR A 108 -9.61 -13.57 1.21
CA THR A 108 -10.74 -14.50 1.07
C THR A 108 -11.73 -14.38 2.22
N LYS A 109 -11.25 -14.38 3.48
CA LYS A 109 -12.11 -14.34 4.68
C LYS A 109 -13.06 -13.14 4.68
N TYR A 110 -12.58 -11.99 4.26
CA TYR A 110 -13.36 -10.75 4.24
C TYR A 110 -13.88 -10.40 2.84
N GLY A 111 -13.80 -11.33 1.88
CA GLY A 111 -14.39 -11.23 0.55
C GLY A 111 -13.91 -10.03 -0.26
N TYR A 112 -12.63 -9.68 -0.19
CA TYR A 112 -12.05 -8.58 -0.97
C TYR A 112 -12.12 -8.83 -2.48
N ASP A 113 -12.27 -10.09 -2.90
CA ASP A 113 -12.45 -10.50 -4.29
C ASP A 113 -13.74 -9.96 -4.93
N ARG A 114 -14.73 -9.55 -4.12
CA ARG A 114 -16.00 -8.99 -4.60
C ARG A 114 -15.83 -7.74 -5.47
N TRP A 115 -14.71 -7.03 -5.32
CA TRP A 115 -14.41 -5.81 -6.08
C TRP A 115 -13.68 -6.07 -7.40
N ILE A 116 -13.13 -7.27 -7.59
CA ILE A 116 -12.41 -7.64 -8.81
C ILE A 116 -13.40 -8.02 -9.91
N THR A 117 -13.33 -7.32 -11.04
CA THR A 117 -14.15 -7.60 -12.23
C THR A 117 -13.36 -8.35 -13.31
N ILE A 118 -12.03 -8.22 -13.34
CA ILE A 118 -11.14 -8.93 -14.27
C ILE A 118 -10.47 -10.08 -13.52
N ARG A 119 -11.00 -11.29 -13.68
CA ARG A 119 -10.46 -12.48 -13.02
C ARG A 119 -9.30 -13.07 -13.83
N PRO A 120 -8.12 -13.31 -13.22
CA PRO A 120 -7.03 -13.98 -13.91
C PRO A 120 -7.33 -15.48 -14.04
N GLU A 121 -6.82 -16.10 -15.10
CA GLU A 121 -6.94 -17.56 -15.30
C GLU A 121 -6.16 -18.35 -14.24
N ILE A 122 -5.03 -17.81 -13.78
CA ILE A 122 -4.11 -18.45 -12.86
C ILE A 122 -3.92 -17.58 -11.62
N GLY A 123 -3.87 -18.22 -10.45
CA GLY A 123 -3.45 -17.59 -9.21
C GLY A 123 -4.53 -16.84 -8.43
N GLY A 124 -5.79 -16.96 -8.82
CA GLY A 124 -6.94 -16.43 -8.08
C GLY A 124 -7.09 -14.91 -8.19
N SER A 125 -8.23 -14.39 -7.73
CA SER A 125 -8.61 -12.97 -7.88
C SER A 125 -7.61 -11.97 -7.31
N ILE A 126 -6.82 -12.37 -6.30
CA ILE A 126 -5.74 -11.53 -5.74
C ILE A 126 -4.63 -11.22 -6.76
N ASN A 127 -4.44 -12.06 -7.78
CA ASN A 127 -3.52 -11.82 -8.90
C ASN A 127 -4.19 -11.11 -10.09
N SER A 128 -5.37 -10.51 -9.89
CA SER A 128 -5.96 -9.64 -10.90
C SER A 128 -5.06 -8.44 -11.18
N VAL A 129 -5.00 -8.03 -12.44
CA VAL A 129 -4.39 -6.76 -12.88
C VAL A 129 -4.95 -5.56 -12.11
N GLN A 130 -6.20 -5.63 -11.64
CA GLN A 130 -6.87 -4.61 -10.83
C GLN A 130 -6.41 -4.57 -9.37
N ASN A 131 -5.55 -5.49 -8.94
CA ASN A 131 -4.87 -5.46 -7.64
C ASN A 131 -3.39 -5.08 -7.79
N GLY A 132 -2.97 -4.45 -8.88
CA GLY A 132 -1.56 -4.11 -9.05
C GLY A 132 -1.26 -2.91 -9.91
N MET A 133 -0.01 -2.44 -9.82
CA MET A 133 0.56 -1.32 -10.56
C MET A 133 2.04 -1.56 -10.84
N LEU A 134 2.55 -1.05 -11.95
CA LEU A 134 3.98 -0.99 -12.24
C LEU A 134 4.58 0.21 -11.52
N LEU A 135 5.63 -0.01 -10.75
CA LEU A 135 6.30 1.03 -9.96
C LEU A 135 7.81 0.98 -10.22
N ASP A 136 8.48 2.13 -10.13
CA ASP A 136 9.92 2.18 -9.90
C ASP A 136 10.24 1.42 -8.61
N SER A 137 11.35 0.67 -8.58
CA SER A 137 11.69 -0.22 -7.48
C SER A 137 11.83 0.51 -6.14
N THR A 138 12.34 1.76 -6.15
CA THR A 138 12.41 2.57 -4.93
C THR A 138 11.01 2.99 -4.47
N ILE A 139 10.16 3.40 -5.41
CA ILE A 139 8.76 3.76 -5.11
C ILE A 139 7.95 2.55 -4.64
N HIS A 140 8.19 1.36 -5.20
CA HIS A 140 7.57 0.12 -4.77
C HIS A 140 7.90 -0.19 -3.31
N GLN A 141 9.16 -0.02 -2.91
CA GLN A 141 9.57 -0.18 -1.51
C GLN A 141 8.82 0.79 -0.59
N LEU A 142 8.76 2.08 -0.96
CA LEU A 142 8.04 3.09 -0.18
C LEU A 142 6.54 2.79 -0.09
N PHE A 143 5.93 2.28 -1.18
CA PHE A 143 4.53 1.89 -1.21
C PHE A 143 4.26 0.68 -0.30
N ASN A 144 5.08 -0.36 -0.38
CA ASN A 144 4.94 -1.57 0.45
C ASN A 144 5.16 -1.30 1.94
N SER A 145 6.09 -0.41 2.29
CA SER A 145 6.34 0.01 3.67
C SER A 145 5.40 1.13 4.13
N TYR A 146 4.30 1.37 3.41
CA TYR A 146 3.31 2.41 3.71
C TYR A 146 3.86 3.83 3.88
N ASN A 147 5.07 4.11 3.40
CA ASN A 147 5.68 5.44 3.47
C ASN A 147 5.11 6.40 2.43
N LEU A 148 4.41 5.88 1.43
CA LEU A 148 3.55 6.65 0.55
C LEU A 148 2.29 5.86 0.21
N SER A 149 1.23 6.55 -0.18
CA SER A 149 -0.01 5.94 -0.67
C SER A 149 -0.76 6.89 -1.60
N ILE A 150 -1.81 6.38 -2.23
CA ILE A 150 -2.67 7.15 -3.15
C ILE A 150 -4.04 7.30 -2.50
N ASN A 151 -4.55 8.52 -2.40
CA ASN A 151 -5.88 8.78 -1.88
C ASN A 151 -6.90 8.90 -3.03
N PRO A 152 -7.69 7.84 -3.34
CA PRO A 152 -8.67 7.91 -4.42
C PRO A 152 -9.82 8.89 -4.13
N ASP A 153 -10.03 9.27 -2.86
CA ASP A 153 -11.09 10.20 -2.44
C ASP A 153 -10.66 11.68 -2.51
N ASP A 154 -9.40 11.94 -2.84
CA ASP A 154 -8.83 13.28 -3.03
C ASP A 154 -8.15 13.34 -4.40
N ASN A 155 -8.93 13.10 -5.45
CA ASN A 155 -8.49 13.11 -6.85
C ASN A 155 -7.25 12.25 -7.14
N TYR A 156 -7.08 11.12 -6.44
CA TYR A 156 -5.90 10.25 -6.55
C TYR A 156 -4.58 10.95 -6.17
N LYS A 157 -4.64 11.87 -5.19
CA LYS A 157 -3.46 12.55 -4.62
C LYS A 157 -2.50 11.54 -4.00
N ILE A 158 -1.23 11.70 -4.31
CA ILE A 158 -0.12 10.97 -3.72
C ILE A 158 0.22 11.62 -2.38
N VAL A 159 0.13 10.82 -1.33
CA VAL A 159 0.43 11.22 0.05
C VAL A 159 1.69 10.50 0.49
N VAL A 160 2.70 11.27 0.93
CA VAL A 160 3.96 10.75 1.47
C VAL A 160 3.95 10.97 2.98
N PHE A 161 4.16 9.89 3.74
CA PHE A 161 4.17 9.89 5.21
C PHE A 161 5.59 9.95 5.80
N SER A 162 6.60 9.97 4.93
CA SER A 162 8.01 10.10 5.29
C SER A 162 8.64 11.31 4.58
N SER A 163 9.97 11.43 4.60
CA SER A 163 10.66 12.49 3.86
C SER A 163 10.42 12.36 2.35
N ASP A 164 9.85 13.40 1.73
CA ASP A 164 9.55 13.42 0.30
C ASP A 164 10.79 13.68 -0.57
N ARG A 165 11.71 12.71 -0.61
CA ARG A 165 12.96 12.79 -1.36
C ARG A 165 12.76 12.76 -2.88
N LYS A 166 11.60 12.29 -3.36
CA LYS A 166 11.28 12.12 -4.77
C LYS A 166 10.35 13.24 -5.29
N GLY A 167 9.96 14.18 -4.44
CA GLY A 167 9.04 15.27 -4.80
C GLY A 167 7.68 14.75 -5.28
N LEU A 168 7.14 13.72 -4.62
CA LEU A 168 5.88 13.06 -4.97
C LEU A 168 4.69 13.58 -4.16
N ALA A 169 4.92 14.20 -3.00
CA ALA A 169 3.85 14.64 -2.12
C ALA A 169 2.96 15.68 -2.83
N GLY A 170 1.65 15.44 -2.81
CA GLY A 170 0.68 16.35 -3.40
C GLY A 170 0.56 16.28 -4.92
N LYS A 171 1.34 15.43 -5.59
CA LYS A 171 1.10 15.10 -7.01
C LYS A 171 -0.12 14.20 -7.16
N TYR A 172 -0.60 14.04 -8.39
CA TYR A 172 -1.78 13.26 -8.73
C TYR A 172 -1.44 12.20 -9.77
N LEU A 173 -2.18 11.10 -9.79
CA LEU A 173 -2.03 10.10 -10.85
C LEU A 173 -2.42 10.67 -12.22
N ASP A 174 -1.75 10.17 -13.25
CA ASP A 174 -2.00 10.57 -14.63
C ASP A 174 -3.39 10.12 -15.15
N GLN A 175 -4.03 10.97 -15.95
CA GLN A 175 -5.39 10.73 -16.43
C GLN A 175 -5.47 9.58 -17.45
N GLU A 176 -4.43 9.32 -18.23
CA GLU A 176 -4.35 8.18 -19.15
C GLU A 176 -4.49 6.86 -18.38
N PHE A 177 -3.77 6.75 -17.25
CA PHE A 177 -3.87 5.61 -16.36
C PHE A 177 -5.26 5.48 -15.72
N LEU A 178 -5.84 6.60 -15.26
CA LEU A 178 -7.18 6.61 -14.65
C LEU A 178 -8.32 6.27 -15.62
N ASN A 179 -8.13 6.53 -16.91
CA ASN A 179 -9.09 6.18 -17.95
C ASN A 179 -9.02 4.70 -18.37
N ASN A 180 -7.98 3.97 -17.98
CA ASN A 180 -7.86 2.55 -18.30
C ASN A 180 -8.82 1.72 -17.43
N PRO A 181 -9.79 0.97 -18.00
CA PRO A 181 -10.74 0.19 -17.22
C PRO A 181 -10.10 -0.98 -16.44
N GLN A 182 -8.86 -1.35 -16.79
CA GLN A 182 -8.08 -2.38 -16.11
C GLN A 182 -7.23 -1.83 -14.96
N ARG A 183 -7.28 -0.51 -14.70
CA ARG A 183 -6.59 0.12 -13.57
C ARG A 183 -7.02 -0.51 -12.23
N PRO A 184 -6.25 -0.28 -11.16
CA PRO A 184 -6.69 -0.65 -9.83
C PRO A 184 -8.06 -0.16 -9.48
N VAL A 185 -8.84 -1.01 -8.82
CA VAL A 185 -10.12 -0.60 -8.26
C VAL A 185 -9.93 0.31 -7.06
N ASP A 186 -10.75 1.35 -6.96
CA ASP A 186 -10.62 2.38 -5.93
C ASP A 186 -10.73 1.82 -4.52
N GLN A 187 -11.47 0.73 -4.35
CA GLN A 187 -11.62 0.05 -3.06
C GLN A 187 -10.30 -0.49 -2.53
N LEU A 188 -9.41 -0.98 -3.40
CA LEU A 188 -8.08 -1.47 -2.99
C LEU A 188 -7.12 -0.32 -2.74
N LEU A 189 -7.16 0.74 -3.55
CA LEU A 189 -6.41 1.97 -3.28
C LEU A 189 -6.82 2.59 -1.94
N ARG A 190 -8.12 2.68 -1.67
CA ARG A 190 -8.68 3.19 -0.42
C ARG A 190 -8.31 2.31 0.77
N TRP A 191 -8.32 0.99 0.59
CA TRP A 191 -7.82 0.06 1.60
C TRP A 191 -6.35 0.33 1.91
N HIS A 192 -5.49 0.41 0.90
CA HIS A 192 -4.06 0.68 1.09
C HIS A 192 -3.81 2.05 1.73
N PHE A 193 -4.56 3.08 1.33
CA PHE A 193 -4.52 4.39 1.95
C PHE A 193 -4.89 4.34 3.43
N ARG A 194 -5.95 3.61 3.80
CA ARG A 194 -6.33 3.40 5.19
C ARG A 194 -5.21 2.71 5.98
N GLN A 195 -4.61 1.65 5.44
CA GLN A 195 -3.46 0.98 6.07
C GLN A 195 -2.31 1.95 6.31
N ALA A 196 -1.95 2.76 5.31
CA ALA A 196 -0.84 3.69 5.43
C ALA A 196 -1.09 4.80 6.46
N VAL A 197 -2.32 5.31 6.54
CA VAL A 197 -2.69 6.28 7.57
C VAL A 197 -2.65 5.65 8.96
N LEU A 198 -3.19 4.44 9.14
CA LEU A 198 -3.15 3.74 10.42
C LEU A 198 -1.72 3.36 10.84
N ALA A 199 -0.86 3.01 9.88
CA ALA A 199 0.53 2.66 10.14
C ALA A 199 1.35 3.89 10.55
N ASN A 200 1.17 5.05 9.92
CA ASN A 200 2.04 6.21 10.14
C ASN A 200 1.50 7.25 11.13
N MET A 201 0.18 7.46 11.15
CA MET A 201 -0.43 8.58 11.91
C MET A 201 -0.98 8.15 13.27
N ARG A 202 -1.06 6.83 13.53
CA ARG A 202 -1.53 6.33 14.83
C ARG A 202 -0.37 6.11 15.79
N GLY A 203 -0.45 6.75 16.96
CA GLY A 203 0.53 6.55 18.03
C GLY A 203 1.93 6.99 17.58
N THR A 204 2.93 6.13 17.77
CA THR A 204 4.33 6.40 17.40
C THR A 204 4.65 6.11 15.93
N GLY A 205 3.69 5.64 15.14
CA GLY A 205 3.93 5.17 13.77
C GLY A 205 4.58 3.77 13.70
N GLU A 206 4.66 3.23 12.49
CA GLU A 206 5.17 1.89 12.20
C GLU A 206 6.70 1.82 12.31
N PRO A 207 7.26 0.75 12.89
CA PRO A 207 8.70 0.50 12.84
C PRO A 207 9.15 0.21 11.40
N ARG A 208 10.32 0.74 11.01
CA ARG A 208 10.96 0.33 9.77
C ARG A 208 11.56 -1.06 9.95
N PHE A 209 11.30 -1.94 8.99
CA PHE A 209 11.83 -3.29 9.04
C PHE A 209 13.06 -3.42 8.15
N GLU A 210 14.04 -4.18 8.64
CA GLU A 210 15.15 -4.58 7.80
C GLU A 210 14.71 -5.60 6.73
N HIS A 211 15.35 -5.52 5.58
CA HIS A 211 15.10 -6.40 4.45
C HIS A 211 16.36 -6.79 3.69
N ASP A 212 17.52 -6.17 3.96
CA ASP A 212 18.79 -6.43 3.28
C ASP A 212 19.69 -7.44 4.04
N PHE A 213 19.12 -8.58 4.42
CA PHE A 213 19.86 -9.60 5.18
C PHE A 213 21.08 -10.15 4.41
N PRO A 214 22.31 -10.08 4.97
CA PRO A 214 23.51 -10.57 4.30
C PRO A 214 23.44 -12.08 3.98
N PRO A 215 24.10 -12.58 2.92
CA PRO A 215 24.21 -14.01 2.68
C PRO A 215 24.80 -14.76 3.88
N GLY A 216 24.13 -15.81 4.33
CA GLY A 216 24.54 -16.60 5.50
C GLY A 216 24.11 -16.02 6.86
N SER A 217 23.37 -14.91 6.88
CA SER A 217 22.71 -14.40 8.09
C SER A 217 21.66 -15.37 8.63
N ASP A 218 21.45 -15.33 9.94
CA ASP A 218 20.30 -15.97 10.58
C ASP A 218 19.07 -15.08 10.41
N ILE A 219 18.50 -15.08 9.19
CA ILE A 219 17.33 -14.27 8.84
C ILE A 219 16.18 -14.49 9.83
N VAL A 220 16.00 -15.72 10.32
CA VAL A 220 14.97 -16.04 11.32
C VAL A 220 15.31 -15.39 12.65
N GLY A 221 16.54 -15.54 13.13
CA GLY A 221 17.02 -14.88 14.33
C GLY A 221 16.89 -13.36 14.27
N ASP A 222 17.27 -12.75 13.15
CA ASP A 222 17.20 -11.31 12.93
C ASP A 222 15.74 -10.80 12.93
N ILE A 223 14.81 -11.54 12.29
CA ILE A 223 13.38 -11.22 12.33
C ILE A 223 12.84 -11.33 13.77
N LEU A 224 13.22 -12.37 14.51
CA LEU A 224 12.74 -12.59 15.89
C LEU A 224 13.25 -11.54 16.87
N GLN A 225 14.41 -10.95 16.62
CA GLN A 225 14.97 -9.84 17.38
C GLN A 225 14.43 -8.47 16.94
N GLY A 226 13.81 -8.41 15.76
CA GLY A 226 13.23 -7.21 15.18
C GLY A 226 11.89 -6.80 15.78
N PRO A 227 11.38 -5.63 15.40
CA PRO A 227 10.05 -5.18 15.79
C PRO A 227 8.96 -6.06 15.16
N LYS A 228 7.83 -6.25 15.86
CA LYS A 228 6.68 -7.06 15.39
C LYS A 228 7.10 -8.43 14.80
N PRO A 229 7.89 -9.23 15.56
CA PRO A 229 8.56 -10.42 15.02
C PRO A 229 7.56 -11.49 14.56
N VAL A 230 6.41 -11.62 15.25
CA VAL A 230 5.36 -12.58 14.89
C VAL A 230 4.71 -12.19 13.56
N GLU A 231 4.23 -10.95 13.45
CA GLU A 231 3.57 -10.48 12.23
C GLU A 231 4.54 -10.47 11.04
N ARG A 232 5.82 -10.13 11.27
CA ARG A 232 6.83 -10.16 10.23
C ARG A 232 7.12 -11.59 9.75
N MET A 233 7.27 -12.54 10.67
CA MET A 233 7.49 -13.94 10.32
C MET A 233 6.28 -14.51 9.53
N GLU A 234 5.06 -14.23 9.98
CA GLU A 234 3.85 -14.62 9.27
C GLU A 234 3.82 -14.05 7.85
N PHE A 235 4.11 -12.75 7.70
CA PHE A 235 4.15 -12.10 6.40
C PHE A 235 5.15 -12.79 5.45
N GLU A 236 6.39 -13.03 5.89
CA GLU A 236 7.42 -13.67 5.05
C GLU A 236 7.05 -15.09 4.64
N LEU A 237 6.54 -15.90 5.58
CA LEU A 237 6.12 -17.27 5.32
C LEU A 237 4.99 -17.31 4.29
N PHE A 238 3.93 -16.53 4.50
CA PHE A 238 2.78 -16.54 3.61
C PHE A 238 3.07 -15.92 2.25
N ASN A 239 3.93 -14.90 2.17
CA ASN A 239 4.30 -14.31 0.89
C ASN A 239 5.01 -15.34 -0.01
N ARG A 240 5.98 -16.07 0.56
CA ARG A 240 6.72 -17.11 -0.17
C ARG A 240 5.82 -18.28 -0.55
N LEU A 241 4.96 -18.75 0.36
CA LEU A 241 4.02 -19.84 0.08
C LEU A 241 2.99 -19.45 -0.99
N ALA A 242 2.43 -18.24 -0.92
CA ALA A 242 1.43 -17.76 -1.86
C ALA A 242 1.97 -17.63 -3.30
N ALA A 243 3.28 -17.44 -3.47
CA ALA A 243 3.93 -17.42 -4.77
C ALA A 243 3.98 -18.80 -5.46
N HIS A 244 3.93 -19.90 -4.68
CA HIS A 244 4.19 -21.26 -5.17
C HIS A 244 3.01 -22.24 -5.08
N VAL A 245 2.08 -22.07 -4.12
CA VAL A 245 0.99 -23.05 -3.91
C VAL A 245 -0.16 -22.81 -4.88
N TYR A 246 -0.60 -23.86 -5.60
CA TYR A 246 -1.90 -23.88 -6.26
C TYR A 246 -2.98 -23.96 -5.19
N VAL A 247 -3.76 -22.89 -5.02
CA VAL A 247 -5.00 -23.01 -4.25
C VAL A 247 -5.97 -23.77 -5.15
N CYS A 248 -6.06 -25.08 -4.95
CA CYS A 248 -7.21 -25.82 -5.43
C CYS A 248 -8.42 -25.18 -4.76
N ASN A 249 -9.25 -24.48 -5.53
CA ASN A 249 -10.59 -24.15 -5.08
C ASN A 249 -11.27 -25.50 -4.79
N ALA A 250 -11.39 -25.84 -3.51
CA ALA A 250 -12.33 -26.84 -3.09
C ALA A 250 -13.71 -26.23 -3.36
N SER A 251 -14.22 -26.48 -4.57
CA SER A 251 -15.63 -26.30 -4.88
C SER A 251 -16.40 -27.21 -3.93
N SER A 252 -16.94 -26.65 -2.86
CA SER A 252 -17.95 -27.33 -2.06
C SER A 252 -19.20 -27.44 -2.92
N THR A 253 -19.55 -28.68 -3.23
CA THR A 253 -20.83 -29.17 -3.76
C THR A 253 -22.01 -28.71 -2.93
#